data_AF-W7KRS9-F1
#
_entry.id   AF-W7KRS9-F1
#
_cell.length_a   1.000
_cell.length_b   1.000
_cell.length_c   1.000
_cell.angle_alpha   90.00
_cell.angle_beta   90.00
_cell.angle_gamma   90.00
#
_symmetry.space_group_name_H-M   'P 1'
#
loop_
_entity.id
_entity.type
_entity.pdbx_description
1 polymer ?
#
loop_
_entity_poly.entity_id
_entity_poly.type
_entity_poly.pdbx_seq_one_letter_code
_entity_poly.pdbx_strand_id
1 'polypeptide(L)'
;MTEIKLIQSEVESALSELKSKADGVDVSNPSITFPESSLDLLSEITKIEQKYYTTLKQYQNLLIKTEQDMRTLIDQLAQKDKELSQKMK
;
A
#
# COMPACT_ATOMS: atom_id res chain seq x y z
N MET A 1 -22.05 25.04 -0.80
CA MET A 1 -21.16 24.09 -0.11
C MET A 1 -21.35 22.76 -0.80
N THR A 2 -20.30 22.18 -1.37
CA THR A 2 -20.38 20.84 -1.98
C THR A 2 -20.40 19.84 -0.84
N GLU A 3 -21.56 19.22 -0.61
CA GLU A 3 -21.71 18.16 0.38
C GLU A 3 -20.94 16.94 -0.10
N ILE A 4 -19.98 16.46 0.70
CA ILE A 4 -19.21 15.27 0.38
C ILE A 4 -20.10 14.06 0.70
N LYS A 5 -20.71 13.47 -0.34
CA LYS A 5 -21.52 12.27 -0.19
C LYS A 5 -20.62 11.04 -0.23
N LEU A 6 -20.41 10.42 0.93
CA LEU A 6 -19.66 9.17 1.04
C LEU A 6 -20.52 7.98 0.59
N ILE A 7 -20.09 7.25 -0.44
CA ILE A 7 -20.67 5.95 -0.82
C ILE A 7 -19.76 4.86 -0.26
N GLN A 8 -20.00 4.48 1.00
CA GLN A 8 -19.13 3.53 1.73
C GLN A 8 -18.83 2.25 0.96
N SER A 9 -19.81 1.69 0.25
CA SER A 9 -19.64 0.45 -0.53
C SER A 9 -18.64 0.58 -1.67
N GLU A 10 -18.61 1.73 -2.35
CA GLU A 10 -17.67 1.97 -3.45
C GLU A 10 -16.24 2.13 -2.93
N VAL A 11 -16.09 2.88 -1.83
CA VAL A 11 -14.78 3.09 -1.23
C VAL A 11 -14.23 1.78 -0.64
N GLU A 12 -15.07 0.98 0.00
CA GLU A 12 -14.65 -0.33 0.51
C GLU A 12 -14.25 -1.31 -0.58
N SER A 13 -14.97 -1.32 -1.71
CA SER A 13 -14.58 -2.12 -2.87
C SER A 13 -13.21 -1.70 -3.40
N ALA A 14 -12.96 -0.39 -3.52
CA ALA A 14 -11.69 0.14 -4.01
C ALA A 14 -10.52 -0.15 -3.05
N LEU A 15 -10.75 -0.03 -1.74
CA LEU A 15 -9.74 -0.35 -0.72
C LEU A 15 -9.44 -1.84 -0.66
N SER A 16 -10.46 -2.70 -0.81
CA SER A 16 -10.28 -4.15 -0.89
C SER A 16 -9.47 -4.56 -2.12
N GLU A 17 -9.72 -3.91 -3.27
CA GLU A 17 -8.94 -4.14 -4.49
C GLU A 17 -7.48 -3.66 -4.32
N LEU A 18 -7.27 -2.49 -3.70
CA LEU A 18 -5.94 -1.97 -3.38
C LEU A 18 -5.18 -2.93 -2.46
N LYS A 19 -5.83 -3.45 -1.43
CA LYS A 19 -5.24 -4.41 -0.49
C LYS A 19 -4.83 -5.70 -1.19
N SER A 20 -5.73 -6.25 -2.01
CA SER A 20 -5.45 -7.46 -2.82
C SER A 20 -4.25 -7.26 -3.75
N LYS A 21 -4.17 -6.12 -4.45
CA LYS A 21 -3.03 -5.79 -5.31
C LYS A 21 -1.73 -5.59 -4.53
N ALA A 22 -1.80 -4.97 -3.36
CA ALA A 22 -0.63 -4.76 -2.50
C ALA A 22 -0.08 -6.08 -1.97
N ASP A 23 -0.95 -7.00 -1.54
CA ASP A 23 -0.56 -8.32 -1.04
C ASP A 23 -0.04 -9.22 -2.17
N GLY A 24 -0.46 -8.98 -3.42
CA GLY A 24 0.05 -9.67 -4.62
C GLY A 24 1.42 -9.19 -5.11
N VAL A 25 2.02 -8.14 -4.51
CA VAL A 25 3.39 -7.72 -4.86
C VAL A 25 4.37 -8.76 -4.33
N ASP A 26 5.00 -9.51 -5.24
CA ASP A 26 6.07 -10.43 -4.87
C ASP A 26 7.34 -9.65 -4.50
N VAL A 27 7.69 -9.72 -3.22
CA VAL A 27 8.89 -9.09 -2.65
C VAL A 27 9.96 -10.12 -2.30
N SER A 28 9.78 -11.37 -2.74
CA SER A 28 10.67 -12.48 -2.44
C SER A 28 11.90 -12.40 -3.36
N ASN A 29 13.06 -12.11 -2.78
CA ASN A 29 14.32 -12.17 -3.51
C ASN A 29 14.79 -13.63 -3.62
N PRO A 30 14.88 -14.24 -4.81
CA PRO A 30 15.54 -15.53 -4.96
C PRO A 30 17.00 -15.35 -4.56
N SER A 31 17.46 -16.05 -3.51
CA SER A 31 18.87 -16.01 -3.11
C SER A 31 19.74 -16.74 -4.15
N ILE A 32 20.02 -16.07 -5.27
CA ILE A 32 20.89 -16.59 -6.31
C ILE A 32 22.32 -16.42 -5.80
N THR A 33 22.94 -17.53 -5.40
CA THR A 33 24.35 -17.55 -4.99
C THR A 33 25.20 -17.68 -6.25
N PHE A 34 25.83 -16.58 -6.66
CA PHE A 34 26.81 -16.64 -7.74
C PHE A 34 28.14 -17.16 -7.20
N PRO A 35 28.81 -18.11 -7.87
CA PRO A 35 30.15 -18.52 -7.50
C PRO A 35 31.07 -17.29 -7.56
N GLU A 36 31.90 -17.09 -6.53
CA GLU A 36 32.85 -15.97 -6.40
C GLU A 36 33.70 -15.85 -7.67
N SER A 37 33.28 -14.99 -8.58
CA SER A 37 34.04 -14.63 -9.76
C SER A 37 34.13 -13.12 -9.80
N SER A 38 35.37 -12.64 -9.73
CA SER A 38 35.82 -11.28 -9.49
C SER A 38 35.53 -10.32 -10.64
N LEU A 39 34.27 -10.17 -11.01
CA LEU A 39 33.84 -9.15 -11.97
C LEU A 39 32.98 -8.13 -11.24
N ASP A 40 33.44 -6.89 -11.20
CA ASP A 40 32.70 -5.72 -10.70
C ASP A 40 31.26 -5.69 -11.21
N LEU A 41 31.03 -6.20 -12.43
CA LEU A 41 29.70 -6.38 -13.02
C LEU A 41 28.75 -7.25 -12.18
N LEU A 42 29.20 -8.41 -11.66
CA LEU A 42 28.36 -9.28 -10.83
C LEU A 42 28.00 -8.60 -9.51
N SER A 43 28.96 -7.89 -8.91
CA SER A 43 28.72 -7.06 -7.71
C SER A 43 27.67 -5.96 -7.98
N GLU A 44 27.77 -5.25 -9.10
CA GLU A 44 26.77 -4.24 -9.47
C GLU A 44 25.39 -4.85 -9.75
N ILE A 45 25.33 -6.03 -10.38
CA ILE A 45 24.07 -6.77 -10.59
C ILE A 45 23.42 -7.11 -9.25
N THR A 46 24.18 -7.66 -8.29
CA THR A 46 23.67 -7.98 -6.95
C THR A 46 23.19 -6.72 -6.21
N LYS A 47 23.89 -5.59 -6.33
CA LYS A 47 23.44 -4.32 -5.74
C LYS A 47 22.13 -3.83 -6.36
N ILE A 48 22.00 -3.92 -7.68
CA ILE A 48 20.77 -3.54 -8.40
C ILE A 48 19.62 -4.43 -7.95
N GLU A 49 19.84 -5.74 -7.86
CA GLU A 49 18.84 -6.71 -7.41
C GLU A 49 18.39 -6.44 -5.97
N GLN A 50 19.33 -6.24 -5.05
CA GLN A 50 19.01 -5.86 -3.67
C GLN A 50 18.21 -4.56 -3.59
N LYS A 51 18.60 -3.53 -4.37
CA LYS A 51 17.89 -2.26 -4.43
C LYS A 51 16.48 -2.44 -5.01
N TYR A 52 16.34 -3.26 -6.04
CA TYR A 52 15.06 -3.57 -6.67
C TYR A 52 14.08 -4.19 -5.67
N TYR A 53 14.47 -5.27 -5.00
CA TYR A 53 13.60 -5.93 -4.01
C TYR A 53 13.33 -5.06 -2.78
N THR A 54 14.32 -4.26 -2.35
CA THR A 54 14.10 -3.27 -1.28
C THR A 54 13.05 -2.23 -1.69
N THR A 55 13.12 -1.74 -2.92
CA THR A 55 12.17 -0.75 -3.47
C THR A 55 10.77 -1.35 -3.60
N LEU A 56 10.65 -2.60 -4.07
CA LEU A 56 9.37 -3.32 -4.14
C LEU A 56 8.74 -3.47 -2.75
N LYS A 57 9.53 -3.84 -1.75
CA LYS A 57 9.05 -3.95 -0.36
C LYS A 57 8.59 -2.61 0.20
N GLN A 58 9.32 -1.53 -0.07
CA GLN A 58 8.91 -0.18 0.32
C GLN A 58 7.60 0.24 -0.37
N TYR A 59 7.46 -0.08 -1.66
CA TYR A 59 6.24 0.19 -2.42
C TYR A 59 5.03 -0.58 -1.86
N GLN A 60 5.18 -1.88 -1.61
CA GLN A 60 4.14 -2.69 -0.97
C GLN A 60 3.70 -2.09 0.38
N ASN A 61 4.66 -1.74 1.24
CA ASN A 61 4.36 -1.11 2.52
C ASN A 61 3.62 0.22 2.38
N LEU A 62 3.98 1.04 1.39
CA LEU A 62 3.29 2.30 1.11
C LEU A 62 1.84 2.07 0.71
N LEU A 63 1.57 1.08 -0.16
CA LEU A 63 0.21 0.73 -0.56
C LEU A 63 -0.63 0.26 0.63
N ILE A 64 -0.09 -0.63 1.46
CA ILE A 64 -0.77 -1.13 2.67
C ILE A 64 -1.08 0.03 3.63
N LYS A 65 -0.10 0.91 3.87
CA LYS A 65 -0.30 2.06 4.75
C LYS A 65 -1.38 3.00 4.21
N THR A 66 -1.32 3.31 2.92
CA THR A 66 -2.30 4.18 2.25
C THR A 66 -3.72 3.63 2.37
N GLU A 67 -3.87 2.32 2.24
CA GLU A 67 -5.14 1.63 2.41
C GLU A 67 -5.68 1.76 3.85
N GLN A 68 -4.82 1.53 4.85
CA GLN A 68 -5.18 1.66 6.27
C GLN A 68 -5.52 3.10 6.67
N ASP A 69 -4.75 4.07 6.19
CA ASP A 69 -4.97 5.50 6.45
C ASP A 69 -6.33 5.93 5.86
N MET A 70 -6.66 5.48 4.63
CA MET A 70 -7.95 5.76 4.02
C MET A 70 -9.12 5.16 4.80
N ARG A 71 -9.03 3.88 5.23
CA ARG A 71 -10.06 3.26 6.08
C ARG A 71 -10.35 4.10 7.32
N THR A 72 -9.28 4.50 8.01
CA THR A 72 -9.38 5.32 9.22
C THR A 72 -10.08 6.65 8.96
N LEU A 73 -9.73 7.34 7.86
CA LEU A 73 -10.35 8.61 7.50
C LEU A 73 -11.84 8.47 7.15
N ILE A 74 -12.23 7.36 6.50
CA ILE A 74 -13.62 7.08 6.17
C ILE A 74 -14.45 6.81 7.42
N ASP A 75 -13.92 6.03 8.36
CA ASP A 75 -14.56 5.77 9.64
C ASP A 75 -14.75 7.05 10.45
N GLN A 76 -13.73 7.91 10.47
CA GLN A 76 -13.81 9.23 11.10
C GLN A 76 -14.88 10.11 10.46
N LEU A 77 -14.97 10.11 9.13
CA LEU A 77 -15.97 10.88 8.39
C LEU A 77 -17.39 10.36 8.70
N ALA A 78 -17.60 9.05 8.66
CA ALA A 78 -18.89 8.44 9.01
C ALA A 78 -19.32 8.74 10.47
N GLN A 79 -18.37 8.70 11.41
CA GLN A 79 -18.62 9.05 12.80
C GLN A 79 -18.97 10.54 12.95
N LYS A 80 -18.29 11.44 12.22
CA LYS A 80 -18.58 12.88 12.22
C LYS A 80 -19.96 13.19 11.64
N ASP A 81 -20.34 12.54 10.55
CA ASP A 81 -21.67 12.68 9.95
C ASP A 81 -22.77 12.24 10.92
N LYS A 82 -22.55 11.13 11.64
CA LYS A 82 -23.48 10.65 12.67
C LYS A 82 -23.60 11.64 13.83
N GLU A 83 -22.49 12.19 14.31
CA GLU A 83 -22.48 13.22 15.36
C GLU A 83 -23.22 14.50 14.93
N LEU A 84 -23.02 14.95 13.69
CA LEU A 84 -23.71 16.11 13.13
C LEU A 84 -25.21 15.86 13.00
N SER A 85 -25.61 14.71 12.46
CA SER A 85 -27.02 14.32 12.33
C SER A 85 -27.74 14.28 13.67
N GLN A 86 -27.06 13.82 14.74
CA GLN A 86 -27.60 13.82 16.10
C GLN A 86 -27.74 15.22 16.70
N LYS A 87 -26.84 16.16 16.38
CA LYS A 87 -26.91 17.56 16.85
C LYS A 87 -27.91 18.43 16.10
N MET A 88 -28.26 18.04 14.87
CA MET A 88 -29.24 18.75 14.03
C MET A 88 -30.67 18.23 14.20
N LYS A 89 -30.86 17.13 14.96
CA LYS A 89 -32.16 16.69 15.47
C LYS A 89 -32.51 17.41 16.76
#